data_AF-A0A392T2Z0-F1
#
_entry.id   AF-A0A392T2Z0-F1
#
_cell.length_a   1.000
_cell.length_b   1.000
_cell.length_c   1.000
_cell.angle_alpha   90.00
_cell.angle_beta   90.00
_cell.angle_gamma   90.00
#
_symmetry.space_group_name_H-M   'P 1'
#
loop_
_entity.id
_entity.type
_entity.pdbx_description
1 polymer ?
#
loop_
_entity_poly.entity_id
_entity_poly.type
_entity_poly.pdbx_seq_one_letter_code
_entity_poly.pdbx_strand_id
1 'polypeptide(L)' 'MIAKKLVCIELEDGNRLLPKVHIEPKVFQDLCTPWKDAIVVKLLGKTIGYNAMKERLQKVWKLQGGFEIMDNDNGFY' A
#
# COMPACT_ATOMS: atom_id res chain seq x y z
N MET A 1 7.68 -10.34 -13.69
CA MET A 1 8.67 -10.14 -12.61
C MET A 1 9.47 -11.41 -12.32
N ILE A 2 8.81 -12.54 -12.04
CA ILE A 2 9.49 -13.81 -11.68
C ILE A 2 10.36 -14.37 -12.83
N ALA A 3 9.84 -14.39 -14.06
CA ALA A 3 10.60 -14.87 -15.23
C ALA A 3 11.83 -14.03 -15.61
N LYS A 4 11.96 -12.81 -15.06
CA LYS A 4 13.13 -11.92 -15.26
C LYS A 4 14.12 -11.96 -14.09
N LYS A 5 13.94 -12.87 -13.10
CA LYS A 5 14.70 -12.94 -11.83
C LYS A 5 14.70 -11.65 -10.99
N LEU A 6 13.75 -10.75 -11.22
CA LEU A 6 13.63 -9.48 -10.51
C LEU A 6 13.10 -9.64 -9.08
N VAL A 7 12.46 -10.77 -8.82
CA VAL A 7 11.97 -11.21 -7.50
C VAL A 7 12.31 -12.69 -7.36
N CYS A 8 12.95 -13.06 -6.26
CA CYS A 8 13.27 -14.43 -5.89
C CYS A 8 12.63 -14.77 -4.55
N ILE A 9 12.13 -15.99 -4.40
CA ILE A 9 11.58 -16.50 -3.14
C ILE A 9 12.44 -17.68 -2.70
N GLU A 10 13.05 -17.55 -1.54
CA GLU A 10 13.82 -18.59 -0.88
C GLU A 10 13.03 -19.10 0.33
N LEU A 11 13.19 -20.38 0.65
CA LEU A 11 12.57 -20.97 1.84
C LEU A 11 13.68 -21.24 2.84
N GLU A 12 13.53 -20.76 4.08
CA GLU A 12 14.48 -21.10 5.14
C GLU A 12 14.49 -22.61 5.37
N ASP A 13 15.63 -23.27 5.10
CA ASP A 13 15.80 -24.73 5.19
C ASP A 13 14.74 -25.54 4.42
N GLY A 14 14.20 -24.99 3.34
CA GLY A 14 13.12 -25.62 2.57
C GLY A 14 11.74 -25.56 3.25
N ASN A 15 11.62 -24.89 4.40
CA ASN A 15 10.36 -24.71 5.11
C ASN A 15 9.42 -23.76 4.36
N ARG A 16 8.34 -24.31 3.81
CA ARG A 16 7.31 -23.56 3.06
C ARG A 16 6.58 -22.50 3.88
N LEU A 17 6.65 -22.56 5.21
CA LEU A 17 6.04 -21.59 6.11
C LEU A 17 6.94 -20.37 6.37
N LEU A 18 8.20 -20.39 5.92
CA LEU A 18 9.18 -19.33 6.15
C LEU A 18 9.77 -18.82 4.83
N PRO A 19 8.97 -18.18 3.95
CA PRO A 19 9.48 -17.60 2.73
C PRO A 19 10.25 -16.30 3.00
N LYS A 20 11.43 -16.19 2.39
CA LYS A 20 12.20 -14.96 2.23
C LYS A 20 12.05 -14.46 0.80
N VAL A 21 11.61 -13.22 0.65
CA VAL A 21 11.47 -12.59 -0.67
C VAL A 21 12.63 -11.64 -0.88
N HIS A 22 13.41 -11.89 -1.92
CA HIS A 22 14.46 -10.99 -2.40
C HIS A 22 13.95 -10.23 -3.60
N ILE A 23 14.07 -8.91 -3.58
CA ILE A 23 13.63 -8.02 -4.65
C ILE A 23 14.83 -7.19 -5.08
N GLU A 24 15.05 -7.06 -6.39
CA GLU A 24 16.09 -6.18 -6.89
C GLU A 24 15.85 -4.74 -6.37
N PRO A 25 16.86 -4.02 -5.85
CA PRO A 25 16.68 -2.70 -5.26
C PRO A 25 15.96 -1.70 -6.16
N LYS A 26 16.24 -1.71 -7.48
CA LYS A 26 15.56 -0.84 -8.44
C LYS A 26 14.07 -1.14 -8.54
N VAL A 27 13.72 -2.42 -8.59
CA VAL A 27 12.32 -2.87 -8.65
C VAL A 27 11.58 -2.52 -7.37
N PHE A 28 12.24 -2.67 -6.21
CA PHE A 28 11.69 -2.23 -4.93
C PHE A 28 11.44 -0.71 -4.94
N GLN A 29 12.38 0.09 -5.42
CA GLN A 29 12.23 1.53 -5.50
C GLN A 29 11.10 1.96 -6.45
N ASP A 30 10.96 1.29 -7.59
CA ASP A 30 9.87 1.51 -8.53
C ASP A 30 8.51 1.16 -7.88
N LEU A 31 8.43 0.05 -7.14
CA LEU A 31 7.24 -0.34 -6.37
C LEU A 31 6.88 0.68 -5.27
N CYS A 32 7.88 1.29 -4.63
CA CYS A 32 7.66 2.31 -3.60
C CYS A 32 7.30 3.68 -4.17
N THR A 33 7.59 3.95 -5.46
CA THR A 33 7.45 5.29 -6.04
C THR A 33 6.02 5.85 -5.95
N PRO A 34 4.95 5.10 -6.26
CA PRO A 34 3.58 5.58 -6.09
C PRO A 34 3.21 5.95 -4.64
N TRP A 35 3.90 5.36 -3.67
CA TRP A 35 3.61 5.53 -2.24
C TRP A 35 4.40 6.66 -1.58
N LYS A 36 5.37 7.27 -2.28
CA LYS A 36 6.22 8.33 -1.71
C LYS A 36 5.42 9.55 -1.25
N ASP A 37 4.34 9.85 -1.96
CA ASP A 37 3.44 10.96 -1.67
C ASP A 37 2.10 10.50 -1.06
N ALA A 38 2.01 9.22 -0.66
CA ALA A 38 0.80 8.64 -0.06
C ALA A 38 0.76 8.87 1.46
N ILE A 39 -0.46 9.00 2.00
CA ILE A 39 -0.73 9.12 3.43
C ILE A 39 -1.65 7.99 3.83
N VAL A 40 -1.26 7.20 4.84
CA VAL A 40 -2.12 6.15 5.39
C VAL A 40 -3.07 6.76 6.42
N VAL A 41 -4.38 6.54 6.24
CA VAL A 41 -5.41 7.07 7.13
C VAL A 41 -6.07 5.92 7.89
N LYS A 42 -6.01 5.99 9.23
CA LYS A 42 -6.76 5.09 10.12
C LYS A 42 -7.91 5.86 10.77
N LEU A 43 -9.13 5.32 10.60
CA LEU A 43 -10.30 5.88 11.26
C LEU A 43 -10.33 5.45 12.73
N LEU A 44 -10.54 6.42 13.62
CA LEU A 44 -10.71 6.16 15.05
C LEU A 44 -12.19 6.17 15.41
N GLY A 45 -12.63 5.18 16.19
CA GLY A 45 -14.01 5.08 16.66
C GLY A 45 -14.92 4.39 15.65
N LYS A 46 -15.88 5.13 15.06
CA LYS A 46 -16.87 4.56 14.14
C LYS A 46 -16.29 4.41 12.74
N THR A 47 -16.58 3.28 12.10
CA THR A 47 -16.34 3.08 10.67
C THR A 47 -17.24 4.01 9.85
N ILE A 48 -16.67 4.68 8.87
CA ILE A 48 -17.41 5.44 7.85
C ILE A 48 -17.17 4.79 6.49
N GLY A 49 -18.19 4.79 5.62
CA GLY A 49 -18.05 4.23 4.29
C GLY A 49 -17.08 5.02 3.42
N TYR A 50 -16.46 4.35 2.44
CA TYR A 50 -15.44 4.89 1.54
C TYR A 50 -15.79 6.27 0.96
N ASN A 51 -16.96 6.42 0.34
CA ASN A 51 -17.38 7.68 -0.29
C ASN A 51 -17.55 8.81 0.74
N ALA A 52 -18.16 8.52 1.89
CA ALA A 52 -18.35 9.51 2.95
C ALA A 52 -17.00 9.97 3.55
N MET A 53 -16.04 9.06 3.65
CA MET A 53 -14.67 9.38 4.08
C MET A 53 -13.93 10.25 3.06
N LYS A 54 -14.00 9.89 1.77
CA LYS A 54 -13.43 10.66 0.66
C LYS A 54 -13.94 12.10 0.65
N GLU A 55 -15.25 12.29 0.70
CA GLU A 55 -15.86 13.63 0.73
C GLU A 55 -15.45 14.44 1.96
N ARG A 56 -15.33 13.79 3.12
CA ARG A 56 -14.87 14.44 4.36
C ARG A 56 -13.42 14.89 4.24
N LEU A 57 -12.53 14.03 3.74
CA LEU A 57 -11.12 14.36 3.54
C LEU A 57 -10.96 15.52 2.55
N GLN A 58 -11.69 15.49 1.42
CA GLN A 58 -11.71 16.60 0.45
C GLN A 58 -12.05 17.94 1.12
N LYS A 59 -13.10 17.95 1.97
CA LYS A 59 -13.55 19.16 2.67
C LYS A 59 -12.57 19.63 3.75
N VAL A 60 -12.03 18.72 4.56
CA VAL A 60 -11.14 19.05 5.68
C VAL A 60 -9.78 19.52 5.18
N TRP A 61 -9.21 18.84 4.19
CA TRP A 61 -7.88 19.15 3.68
C TRP A 61 -7.86 20.31 2.69
N LYS A 62 -9.03 20.73 2.17
CA LYS A 62 -9.16 21.85 1.21
C LYS A 62 -8.17 21.73 0.04
N LEU A 63 -8.04 20.52 -0.48
CA LEU A 63 -7.05 20.22 -1.52
C LEU A 63 -7.34 21.04 -2.77
N GLN A 64 -6.28 21.58 -3.38
CA GLN A 64 -6.38 22.27 -4.67
C GLN A 64 -6.44 21.29 -5.85
N GLY A 65 -6.09 20.01 -5.62
CA GLY A 65 -6.12 18.94 -6.62
C GLY A 65 -6.99 17.77 -6.21
N GLY A 66 -7.20 16.84 -7.14
CA GLY A 66 -7.83 15.54 -6.87
C GLY A 66 -6.89 14.60 -6.13
N PHE A 67 -7.46 13.57 -5.50
CA PHE A 67 -6.70 12.46 -4.92
C PHE A 67 -7.48 11.17 -5.04
N GLU A 68 -6.74 10.07 -4.91
CA GLU A 68 -7.27 8.71 -4.89
C GLU A 68 -7.13 8.13 -3.48
N ILE A 69 -8.03 7.22 -3.14
CA ILE A 69 -8.01 6.47 -1.88
C ILE A 69 -8.05 5.00 -2.25
N MET A 70 -7.21 4.21 -1.61
CA MET A 70 -7.15 2.76 -1.78
C MET A 70 -7.50 2.10 -0.44
N ASP A 71 -8.53 1.27 -0.42
CA ASP A 71 -8.81 0.44 0.75
C ASP A 71 -7.73 -0.65 0.84
N ASN A 72 -7.02 -0.69 1.97
CA ASN A 72 -5.97 -1.69 2.23
C ASN A 72 -6.47 -2.83 3.12
N ASP A 73 -7.80 -2.95 3.26
CA ASP A 73 -8.48 -3.83 4.21
C ASP A 73 -8.06 -3.53 5.68
N ASN A 74 -8.69 -4.21 6.64
CA ASN A 74 -8.41 -4.02 8.09
C ASN A 74 -8.64 -2.60 8.64
N GLY A 75 -9.42 -1.77 7.96
CA GLY A 75 -9.79 -0.43 8.42
C GLY A 75 -8.74 0.66 8.16
N PHE A 76 -7.86 0.43 7.19
CA PHE A 76 -6.89 1.39 6.69
C PHE A 76 -7.21 1.78 5.25
N TYR A 77 -6.96 3.05 4.92
CA TYR A 77 -7.25 3.64 3.62
C TYR A 77 -6.14 4.60 3.17
#